data_AF-A0A957GSE6-F1
#
_entry.id   AF-A0A957GSE6-F1
#
_cell.length_a   1.000
_cell.length_b   1.000
_cell.length_c   1.000
_cell.angle_alpha   90.00
_cell.angle_beta   90.00
_cell.angle_gamma   90.00
#
_symmetry.space_group_name_H-M   'P 1'
#
loop_
_entity.id
_entity.type
_entity.pdbx_description
1 polymer ?
#
loop_
_entity_poly.entity_id
_entity_poly.type
_entity_poly.pdbx_seq_one_letter_code
_entity_poly.pdbx_strand_id
1 'polypeptide(L)'
;MNKRDIVLNLLDANTPQETVPAGFFIHFDPRIHFGQAAVDKHLEYFRYTNMDVVKIQYEIKYPYQPDIQKPSDWGKLPLLTEEFFQPQLAAVEGLVKAAKHEAVVIVTLYSPFMCARQASNMLIE
;
A
#
# COMPACT_ATOMS: atom_id res chain seq x y z
N MET A 1 -23.76 -11.30 4.10
CA MET A 1 -22.43 -10.90 4.60
C MET A 1 -21.71 -10.19 3.47
N ASN A 2 -21.20 -8.98 3.66
CA ASN A 2 -20.41 -8.32 2.59
C ASN A 2 -18.94 -8.80 2.64
N LYS A 3 -18.12 -8.41 1.65
CA LYS A 3 -16.70 -8.81 1.59
C LYS A 3 -15.94 -8.38 2.83
N ARG A 4 -16.27 -7.21 3.38
CA ARG A 4 -15.67 -6.69 4.61
C ARG A 4 -15.89 -7.62 5.81
N ASP A 5 -17.12 -8.06 6.03
CA ASP A 5 -17.48 -8.93 7.14
C ASP A 5 -16.79 -10.29 7.03
N ILE A 6 -16.76 -10.87 5.82
CA ILE A 6 -16.04 -12.13 5.53
C ILE A 6 -14.58 -12.03 5.98
N VAL A 7 -13.89 -10.94 5.61
CA VAL A 7 -12.47 -10.76 5.95
C VAL A 7 -12.26 -10.48 7.43
N LEU A 8 -13.11 -9.66 8.07
CA LEU A 8 -12.94 -9.34 9.50
C LEU A 8 -13.27 -10.53 10.40
N ASN A 9 -14.18 -11.41 10.00
CA ASN A 9 -14.52 -12.62 10.73
C ASN A 9 -13.35 -13.61 10.82
N LEU A 10 -12.35 -13.53 9.95
CA LEU A 10 -11.11 -14.32 10.06
C LEU A 10 -10.35 -14.06 11.37
N LEU A 11 -10.55 -12.89 11.99
CA LEU A 11 -9.88 -12.50 13.23
C LEU A 11 -10.47 -13.19 14.45
N ASP A 12 -11.68 -13.73 14.34
CA ASP A 12 -12.32 -14.49 15.41
C ASP A 12 -12.18 -16.00 15.15
N ALA A 13 -11.33 -16.63 15.96
CA ALA A 13 -11.09 -18.08 15.88
C ALA A 13 -12.35 -18.92 16.16
N ASN A 14 -13.40 -18.34 16.75
CA ASN A 14 -14.65 -19.03 17.04
C ASN A 14 -15.70 -18.89 15.93
N THR A 15 -15.47 -18.02 14.95
CA THR A 15 -16.40 -17.82 13.83
C THR A 15 -16.06 -18.78 12.69
N PRO A 16 -16.95 -19.75 12.35
CA PRO A 16 -16.74 -20.64 11.22
C PRO A 16 -16.68 -19.86 9.90
N GLN A 17 -15.70 -20.19 9.05
CA GLN A 17 -15.56 -19.57 7.74
C GLN A 17 -16.32 -20.38 6.69
N GLU A 18 -17.34 -19.79 6.07
CA GLU A 18 -18.10 -20.42 4.99
C GLU A 18 -17.35 -20.40 3.65
N THR A 19 -16.41 -19.47 3.50
CA THR A 19 -15.59 -19.28 2.30
C THR A 19 -14.17 -18.88 2.68
N VAL A 20 -13.22 -19.09 1.77
CA VAL A 20 -11.84 -18.62 1.90
C VAL A 20 -11.71 -17.32 1.11
N PRO A 21 -11.54 -16.15 1.76
CA PRO A 21 -11.37 -14.89 1.04
C PRO A 21 -10.05 -14.87 0.29
N ALA A 22 -10.06 -14.23 -0.89
CA ALA A 22 -8.89 -14.15 -1.76
C ALA A 22 -8.53 -12.70 -2.10
N GLY A 23 -7.23 -12.47 -2.31
CA GLY A 23 -6.67 -11.21 -2.78
C GLY A 23 -5.61 -11.45 -3.84
N PHE A 24 -5.62 -10.65 -4.91
CA PHE A 24 -4.66 -10.74 -6.02
C PHE A 24 -3.95 -9.40 -6.15
N PHE A 25 -2.62 -9.40 -6.19
CA PHE A 25 -1.84 -8.16 -6.09
C PHE A 25 -0.89 -8.00 -7.26
N ILE A 26 -0.94 -6.83 -7.90
CA ILE A 26 -0.08 -6.45 -9.02
C ILE A 26 0.44 -5.03 -8.80
N HIS A 27 1.55 -4.71 -9.46
CA HIS A 27 1.94 -3.32 -9.65
C HIS A 27 1.24 -2.76 -10.88
N PHE A 28 0.63 -1.59 -10.72
CA PHE A 28 0.07 -0.85 -11.83
C PHE A 28 1.17 -0.08 -12.58
N ASP A 29 0.84 0.36 -13.79
CA ASP A 29 1.72 1.21 -14.57
C ASP A 29 2.08 2.49 -13.81
N PRO A 30 3.35 2.96 -13.81
CA PRO A 30 3.76 4.16 -13.07
C PRO A 30 2.93 5.41 -13.36
N ARG A 31 2.33 5.52 -14.56
CA ARG A 31 1.48 6.65 -14.95
C ARG A 31 0.19 6.75 -14.15
N ILE A 32 -0.19 5.70 -13.42
CA ILE A 32 -1.44 5.60 -12.65
C ILE A 32 -1.20 5.31 -11.16
N HIS A 33 0.00 5.60 -10.66
CA HIS A 33 0.35 5.43 -9.24
C HIS A 33 -0.34 6.43 -8.31
N PHE A 34 -0.74 7.60 -8.83
CA PHE A 34 -1.27 8.70 -8.01
C PHE A 34 -2.55 9.32 -8.58
N GLY A 35 -3.20 10.13 -7.74
CA GLY A 35 -4.40 10.88 -8.09
C GLY A 35 -5.61 10.01 -8.37
N GLN A 36 -6.60 10.59 -9.05
CA GLN A 36 -7.88 9.91 -9.34
C GLN A 36 -7.67 8.65 -10.20
N ALA A 37 -6.70 8.65 -11.12
CA ALA A 37 -6.40 7.49 -11.95
C ALA A 37 -5.99 6.26 -11.12
N ALA A 38 -5.26 6.46 -10.01
CA ALA A 38 -4.92 5.38 -9.09
C ALA A 38 -6.19 4.81 -8.43
N VAL A 39 -7.08 5.68 -7.94
CA VAL A 39 -8.34 5.27 -7.31
C VAL A 39 -9.19 4.46 -8.30
N ASP A 40 -9.40 5.00 -9.50
CA ASP A 40 -10.24 4.37 -10.52
C ASP A 40 -9.68 2.99 -10.91
N LYS A 41 -8.37 2.87 -11.13
CA LYS A 41 -7.79 1.59 -11.54
C LYS A 41 -7.82 0.53 -10.44
N HIS A 42 -7.58 0.92 -9.19
CA HIS A 42 -7.69 0.00 -8.06
C HIS A 42 -9.13 -0.53 -7.91
N LEU A 43 -10.14 0.34 -8.06
CA LEU A 43 -11.55 -0.06 -8.01
C LEU A 43 -11.95 -0.93 -9.20
N GLU A 44 -11.50 -0.58 -10.41
CA GLU A 44 -11.70 -1.39 -11.62
C GLU A 44 -11.15 -2.81 -11.41
N TYR A 45 -9.90 -2.92 -10.95
CA TYR A 45 -9.25 -4.21 -10.74
C TYR A 45 -9.89 -5.03 -9.62
N PHE A 46 -10.26 -4.39 -8.50
CA PHE A 46 -11.01 -5.02 -7.40
C PHE A 46 -12.33 -5.63 -7.88
N ARG A 47 -13.11 -4.88 -8.66
CA ARG A 47 -14.39 -5.34 -9.20
C ARG A 47 -14.21 -6.42 -10.26
N TYR A 48 -13.23 -6.25 -11.16
CA TYR A 48 -12.96 -7.21 -12.24
C TYR A 48 -12.55 -8.58 -11.70
N THR A 49 -11.68 -8.60 -10.70
CA THR A 49 -11.20 -9.85 -10.08
C THR A 49 -12.19 -10.46 -9.09
N ASN A 50 -13.20 -9.69 -8.66
CA ASN A 50 -14.12 -10.04 -7.59
C ASN A 50 -13.39 -10.49 -6.30
N MET A 51 -12.20 -9.96 -6.03
CA MET A 51 -11.45 -10.25 -4.80
C MET A 51 -12.13 -9.67 -3.56
N ASP A 52 -11.69 -10.05 -2.36
CA ASP A 52 -12.41 -9.74 -1.10
C ASP A 52 -11.80 -8.57 -0.32
N VAL A 53 -10.64 -8.07 -0.75
CA VAL A 53 -9.95 -6.92 -0.16
C VAL A 53 -9.56 -5.91 -1.22
N VAL A 54 -9.60 -4.63 -0.87
CA VAL A 54 -8.98 -3.57 -1.66
C VAL A 54 -7.58 -3.34 -1.11
N LYS A 55 -6.56 -3.82 -1.81
CA LYS A 55 -5.17 -3.51 -1.47
C LYS A 55 -4.72 -2.26 -2.21
N ILE A 56 -4.28 -1.25 -1.47
CA ILE A 56 -3.61 -0.06 -1.99
C ILE A 56 -2.12 -0.36 -2.04
N GLN A 57 -1.55 -0.33 -3.25
CA GLN A 57 -0.10 -0.40 -3.41
C GLN A 57 0.53 0.93 -2.97
N TYR A 58 1.61 0.83 -2.20
CA TYR A 58 2.42 1.99 -1.85
C TYR A 58 3.48 2.20 -2.90
N GLU A 59 3.44 3.37 -3.52
CA GLU A 59 4.19 3.67 -4.74
C GLU A 59 5.31 4.70 -4.48
N ILE A 60 5.33 5.33 -3.31
CA ILE A 60 6.36 6.31 -2.95
C ILE A 60 7.64 5.58 -2.52
N LYS A 61 8.73 5.80 -3.25
CA LYS A 61 10.07 5.33 -2.86
C LYS A 61 10.75 6.35 -1.95
N TYR A 62 11.45 5.88 -0.94
CA TYR A 62 12.32 6.72 -0.13
C TYR A 62 13.41 7.34 -1.03
N PRO A 63 13.69 8.65 -0.94
CA PRO A 63 14.65 9.31 -1.81
C PRO A 63 16.06 8.77 -1.61
N TYR A 64 16.80 8.56 -2.70
CA TYR A 64 18.22 8.22 -2.62
C TYR A 64 19.01 9.37 -1.96
N GLN A 65 19.90 9.00 -1.04
CA GLN A 65 20.72 9.89 -0.22
C GLN A 65 22.20 9.61 -0.55
N PRO A 66 22.79 10.34 -1.50
CA PRO A 66 24.18 10.11 -1.94
C PRO A 66 25.20 10.30 -0.81
N ASP A 67 24.85 11.05 0.23
CA ASP A 67 25.73 11.32 1.37
C ASP A 67 25.83 10.16 2.37
N ILE A 68 25.03 9.09 2.20
CA ILE A 68 25.11 7.88 3.03
C ILE A 68 26.16 6.94 2.45
N GLN A 69 27.38 6.98 2.99
CA GLN A 69 28.51 6.18 2.52
C GLN A 69 29.07 5.24 3.60
N LYS A 70 28.85 5.55 4.88
CA LYS A 70 29.30 4.75 6.03
C LYS A 70 28.25 4.74 7.15
N PRO A 71 28.33 3.80 8.12
CA PRO A 71 27.34 3.69 9.18
C PRO A 71 27.10 4.97 10.01
N SER A 72 28.08 5.86 10.17
CA SER A 72 27.89 7.10 10.90
C SER A 72 27.09 8.18 10.14
N ASP A 73 26.84 7.99 8.85
CA ASP A 73 26.06 8.95 8.05
C ASP A 73 24.54 8.77 8.21
N TRP A 74 24.06 7.62 8.69
CA TRP A 74 22.62 7.34 8.84
C TRP A 74 21.88 8.36 9.71
N GLY A 75 22.57 8.99 10.68
CA GLY A 75 21.99 10.06 11.51
C GLY A 75 21.68 11.35 10.75
N LYS A 76 22.14 11.49 9.50
CA LYS A 76 21.89 12.64 8.62
C LYS A 76 20.62 12.47 7.79
N LEU A 77 19.94 11.32 7.87
CA LEU A 77 18.74 11.07 7.09
C LEU A 77 17.68 12.15 7.33
N PRO A 78 17.09 12.73 6.27
CA PRO A 78 16.05 13.73 6.45
C PRO A 78 14.79 13.08 7.02
N LEU A 79 14.12 13.82 7.90
CA LEU A 79 12.73 13.54 8.27
C LEU A 79 11.85 13.97 7.10
N LEU A 80 11.16 12.99 6.50
CA LEU A 80 10.21 13.27 5.42
C LEU A 80 8.96 13.94 6.00
N THR A 81 8.48 14.96 5.32
CA THR A 81 7.32 15.76 5.77
C THR A 81 6.02 15.22 5.20
N GLU A 82 4.90 15.78 5.64
CA GLU A 82 3.58 15.39 5.16
C GLU A 82 3.44 15.60 3.64
N GLU A 83 4.02 16.69 3.11
CA GLU A 83 4.02 17.04 1.69
C GLU A 83 4.58 15.91 0.82
N PHE A 84 5.59 15.19 1.31
CA PHE A 84 6.16 14.06 0.61
C PHE A 84 5.16 12.91 0.44
N PHE A 85 4.30 12.68 1.44
CA PHE A 85 3.32 11.59 1.45
C PHE A 85 1.97 11.96 0.83
N GLN A 86 1.69 13.25 0.58
CA GLN A 86 0.41 13.74 0.06
C GLN A 86 -0.10 12.97 -1.17
N PRO A 87 0.70 12.66 -2.20
CA PRO A 87 0.20 11.92 -3.37
C PRO A 87 -0.33 10.52 -3.02
N GLN A 88 0.31 9.82 -2.09
CA GLN A 88 -0.16 8.52 -1.61
C GLN A 88 -1.39 8.67 -0.71
N LEU A 89 -1.40 9.66 0.17
CA LEU A 89 -2.52 9.93 1.07
C LEU A 89 -3.80 10.23 0.29
N ALA A 90 -3.71 10.99 -0.80
CA ALA A 90 -4.84 11.27 -1.68
C ALA A 90 -5.45 9.99 -2.29
N ALA A 91 -4.62 9.05 -2.75
CA ALA A 91 -5.09 7.77 -3.26
C ALA A 91 -5.73 6.91 -2.15
N VAL A 92 -5.13 6.91 -0.95
CA VAL A 92 -5.68 6.23 0.23
C VAL A 92 -7.04 6.80 0.60
N GLU A 93 -7.18 8.12 0.70
CA GLU A 93 -8.44 8.76 1.04
C GLU A 93 -9.54 8.43 0.03
N GLY A 94 -9.23 8.55 -1.27
CA GLY A 94 -10.16 8.24 -2.35
C GLY A 94 -10.66 6.79 -2.29
N LEU A 95 -9.76 5.83 -2.11
CA LEU A 95 -10.11 4.41 -2.03
C LEU A 95 -10.87 4.05 -0.76
N VAL A 96 -10.47 4.61 0.39
CA VAL A 96 -11.20 4.42 1.65
C VAL A 96 -12.62 4.99 1.54
N LYS A 97 -12.78 6.19 0.98
CA LYS A 97 -14.10 6.80 0.76
C LYS A 97 -14.98 5.95 -0.15
N ALA A 98 -14.40 5.41 -1.22
CA ALA A 98 -15.13 4.64 -2.22
C ALA A 98 -15.47 3.20 -1.78
N ALA A 99 -14.59 2.51 -1.05
CA ALA A 99 -14.69 1.05 -0.88
C ALA A 99 -14.84 0.56 0.56
N LYS A 100 -14.63 1.39 1.59
CA LYS A 100 -14.60 0.90 3.00
C LYS A 100 -15.88 0.20 3.47
N HIS A 101 -17.01 0.51 2.85
CA HIS A 101 -18.32 -0.05 3.17
C HIS A 101 -18.56 -1.42 2.49
N GLU A 102 -17.80 -1.73 1.45
CA GLU A 102 -17.90 -2.95 0.66
C GLU A 102 -16.86 -3.98 1.10
N ALA A 103 -15.61 -3.56 1.27
CA ALA A 103 -14.46 -4.42 1.58
C ALA A 103 -13.51 -3.79 2.62
N VAL A 104 -12.62 -4.61 3.17
CA VAL A 104 -11.47 -4.10 3.94
C VAL A 104 -10.49 -3.44 2.96
N VAL A 105 -10.07 -2.22 3.28
CA VAL A 105 -9.06 -1.48 2.53
C VAL A 105 -7.73 -1.58 3.28
N ILE A 106 -6.70 -2.11 2.62
CA ILE A 106 -5.38 -2.37 3.21
C ILE A 106 -4.34 -1.59 2.44
N VAL A 107 -3.57 -0.75 3.12
CA VAL A 107 -2.41 -0.07 2.52
C VAL A 107 -1.14 -0.85 2.83
N THR A 108 -0.30 -1.09 1.82
CA THR A 108 1.06 -1.59 2.07
C THR A 108 1.98 -0.46 2.49
N LEU A 109 3.05 -0.74 3.22
CA LEU A 109 4.13 0.22 3.48
C LEU A 109 5.47 -0.48 3.32
N TYR A 110 6.51 0.25 2.92
CA TYR A 110 7.86 -0.27 2.96
C TYR A 110 8.35 -0.38 4.40
N SER A 111 9.05 -1.47 4.71
CA SER A 111 9.70 -1.62 6.00
C SER A 111 10.86 -0.64 6.14
N PRO A 112 11.31 -0.31 7.36
CA PRO A 112 12.50 0.52 7.56
C PRO A 112 13.72 0.02 6.80
N PHE A 113 13.88 -1.30 6.68
CA PHE A 113 14.97 -1.91 5.90
C PHE A 113 14.85 -1.61 4.39
N MET A 114 13.65 -1.70 3.82
CA MET A 114 13.42 -1.36 2.41
C MET A 114 13.64 0.14 2.15
N CYS A 115 13.20 1.01 3.06
CA CYS A 115 13.47 2.44 2.98
C CYS A 115 14.98 2.73 3.06
N ALA A 116 15.70 2.09 3.98
CA ALA A 116 17.16 2.23 4.09
C ALA A 116 17.87 1.78 2.81
N ARG A 117 17.44 0.66 2.22
CA ARG A 117 17.97 0.18 0.92
C ARG A 117 17.76 1.21 -0.19
N GLN A 118 16.57 1.78 -0.30
CA GLN A 118 16.26 2.83 -1.27
C GLN A 118 17.10 4.09 -1.02
N ALA A 119 17.32 4.44 0.24
CA ALA A 119 18.11 5.60 0.64
C ALA A 119 19.60 5.47 0.30
N SER A 120 20.20 4.27 0.35
CA SER A 120 21.66 4.12 0.22
C SER A 120 22.12 3.42 -1.06
N ASN A 121 21.24 3.23 -2.05
CA ASN A 121 21.51 2.46 -3.28
C ASN A 121 22.17 1.10 -3.03
N MET A 122 21.83 0.44 -1.91
CA MET A 122 22.28 -0.92 -1.65
C MET A 122 21.62 -1.86 -2.68
N LEU A 123 22.37 -2.20 -3.73
CA LEU A 123 22.07 -3.31 -4.61
C LEU A 123 22.32 -4.59 -3.81
N ILE A 124 21.24 -5.31 -3.51
CA ILE A 124 21.33 -6.72 -3.17
C ILE A 124 21.21 -7.42 -4.52
N GLU A 125 22.34 -7.91 -5.04
CA GLU A 125 22.33 -9.01 -6.02
C GLU A 125 21.87 -10.30 -5.32
#